data_AF-A0A2D6PEM0-F1
#
_entry.id   AF-A0A2D6PEM0-F1
#
_cell.length_a   1.000
_cell.length_b   1.000
_cell.length_c   1.000
_cell.angle_alpha   90.00
_cell.angle_beta   90.00
_cell.angle_gamma   90.00
#
_symmetry.space_group_name_H-M   'P 1'
#
loop_
_entity.id
_entity.type
_entity.pdbx_description
1 polymer ?
#
loop_
_entity_poly.entity_id
_entity_poly.type
_entity_poly.pdbx_seq_one_letter_code
_entity_poly.pdbx_strand_id
1 'polypeptide(L)'
;RKGTMAGLVVKASSTHGGVPKATIELRFLLGTDYVSQEFLAGAPKQGWIEVDVRGTPGSRLTHEIYADEKVVKTRSTGTKAVNAVPFVCAAAPGLVSPLDLPLPRMLKPEARRLKPDA
;
A
#
# COMPACT_ATOMS: atom_id res chain seq x y z
N ARG A 1 -23.83 -4.10 14.91
CA ARG A 1 -24.96 -3.47 15.66
C ARG A 1 -24.75 -1.96 15.62
N LYS A 2 -25.77 -1.11 15.75
CA LYS A 2 -25.52 0.35 15.83
C LYS A 2 -24.55 0.62 17.00
N GLY A 3 -23.52 1.44 16.76
CA GLY A 3 -22.46 1.73 17.74
C GLY A 3 -21.28 0.73 17.76
N THR A 4 -21.29 -0.33 16.95
CA THR A 4 -20.11 -1.22 16.81
C THR A 4 -19.11 -0.66 15.79
N MET A 5 -17.83 -0.91 16.02
CA MET A 5 -16.76 -0.51 15.09
C MET A 5 -16.94 -1.16 13.72
N ALA A 6 -17.03 -0.33 12.68
CA ALA A 6 -17.17 -0.76 11.28
C ALA A 6 -15.97 -0.37 10.40
N GLY A 7 -15.03 0.38 10.97
CA GLY A 7 -13.83 0.86 10.31
C GLY A 7 -12.90 1.55 11.30
N LEU A 8 -11.71 1.89 10.83
CA LEU A 8 -10.65 2.53 11.59
C LEU A 8 -9.97 3.58 10.71
N VAL A 9 -9.81 4.79 11.25
CA VAL A 9 -8.92 5.80 10.68
C VAL A 9 -7.67 5.86 11.53
N VAL A 10 -6.52 5.62 10.91
CA VAL A 10 -5.21 5.78 11.53
C VAL A 10 -4.58 7.03 10.92
N LYS A 11 -4.21 7.98 11.78
CA LYS A 11 -3.41 9.14 11.39
C LYS A 11 -2.08 9.07 12.12
N ALA A 12 -0.99 9.08 11.37
CA ALA A 12 0.35 9.15 11.88
C ALA A 12 1.02 10.41 11.35
N SER A 13 1.80 11.09 12.19
CA SER A 13 2.63 12.21 11.78
C SER A 13 4.05 12.02 12.30
N SER A 14 5.01 12.55 11.55
CA SER A 14 6.42 12.55 11.95
C SER A 14 6.95 13.98 12.02
N THR A 15 7.89 14.19 12.94
CA THR A 15 8.64 15.43 13.07
C THR A 15 10.14 15.12 13.05
N HIS A 16 10.94 16.08 12.63
CA HIS A 16 12.40 16.04 12.73
C HIS A 16 12.89 17.38 13.27
N GLY A 17 13.52 17.37 14.46
CA GLY A 17 13.90 18.59 15.15
C GLY A 17 12.69 19.50 15.47
N GLY A 18 11.53 18.93 15.81
CA GLY A 18 10.29 19.67 16.04
C GLY A 18 9.57 20.16 14.78
N VAL A 19 10.16 20.01 13.60
CA VAL A 19 9.56 20.41 12.32
C VAL A 19 8.75 19.23 11.74
N PRO A 20 7.46 19.39 11.42
CA PRO A 20 6.67 18.36 10.74
C PRO A 20 7.27 17.95 9.39
N LYS A 21 7.31 16.64 9.11
CA LYS A 21 7.89 16.09 7.87
C LYS A 21 6.94 15.26 7.04
N ALA A 22 6.11 14.43 7.66
CA ALA A 22 5.14 13.64 6.95
C ALA A 22 3.88 13.44 7.78
N THR A 23 2.75 13.30 7.09
CA THR A 23 1.48 12.84 7.65
C THR A 23 0.98 11.71 6.77
N ILE A 24 0.52 10.62 7.39
CA ILE A 24 -0.04 9.47 6.72
C ILE A 24 -1.42 9.21 7.34
N GLU A 25 -2.45 9.17 6.50
CA GLU A 25 -3.80 8.78 6.89
C GLU A 25 -4.18 7.49 6.18
N LEU A 26 -4.55 6.45 6.94
CA LEU A 26 -5.07 5.19 6.42
C LEU A 26 -6.49 4.98 6.93
N ARG A 27 -7.38 4.60 6.01
CA ARG A 27 -8.77 4.26 6.32
C ARG A 27 -9.00 2.78 6.02
N PHE A 28 -9.29 2.01 7.06
CA PHE A 28 -9.74 0.63 6.98
C PHE A 28 -11.24 0.58 7.16
N LEU A 29 -11.94 -0.10 6.27
CA LEU A 29 -13.40 -0.23 6.30
C LEU A 29 -13.78 -1.68 6.10
N LEU A 30 -14.74 -2.19 6.88
CA LEU A 30 -15.38 -3.48 6.61
C LEU A 30 -16.23 -3.42 5.33
N GLY A 31 -16.81 -2.24 5.06
CA GLY A 31 -17.58 -1.92 3.87
C GLY A 31 -18.15 -0.51 4.00
N THR A 32 -18.46 0.12 2.87
CA THR A 32 -19.08 1.46 2.84
C THR A 32 -20.46 1.47 3.47
N ASP A 33 -21.18 0.34 3.41
CA ASP A 33 -22.55 0.20 3.92
C ASP A 33 -22.63 0.28 5.45
N TYR A 34 -21.50 0.15 6.13
CA TYR A 34 -21.42 0.10 7.59
C TYR A 34 -20.89 1.39 8.24
N VAL A 35 -20.58 2.42 7.45
CA VAL A 35 -20.07 3.71 7.93
C VAL A 35 -20.96 4.87 7.46
N SER A 36 -20.91 6.01 8.16
CA SER A 36 -21.76 7.16 7.81
C SER A 36 -21.37 7.76 6.45
N GLN A 37 -22.34 8.40 5.78
CA GLN A 37 -22.06 9.14 4.54
C GLN A 37 -21.05 10.27 4.74
N GLU A 38 -21.08 10.92 5.91
CA GLU A 38 -20.09 11.93 6.30
C GLU A 38 -18.67 11.35 6.38
N PHE A 39 -18.53 10.10 6.86
CA PHE A 39 -17.24 9.42 6.87
C PHE A 39 -16.71 9.13 5.45
N LEU A 40 -17.62 8.88 4.51
CA LEU A 40 -17.32 8.61 3.10
C LEU A 40 -17.19 9.87 2.24
N ALA A 41 -17.50 11.05 2.79
CA ALA A 41 -17.47 12.29 2.04
C ALA A 41 -16.07 12.54 1.44
N GLY A 42 -16.01 12.69 0.11
CA GLY A 42 -14.76 12.88 -0.64
C GLY A 42 -13.92 11.61 -0.85
N ALA A 43 -14.38 10.43 -0.41
CA ALA A 43 -13.70 9.17 -0.66
C ALA A 43 -13.94 8.66 -2.10
N PRO A 44 -12.96 8.01 -2.74
CA PRO A 44 -13.11 7.38 -4.05
C PRO A 44 -13.97 6.11 -3.98
N LYS A 45 -14.49 5.66 -5.13
CA LYS A 45 -15.40 4.50 -5.20
C LYS A 45 -14.74 3.13 -4.96
N GLN A 46 -13.49 2.92 -5.34
CA GLN A 46 -12.85 1.57 -5.33
C GLN A 46 -11.54 1.53 -4.52
N GLY A 47 -10.80 2.63 -4.50
CA GLY A 47 -9.61 2.84 -3.69
C GLY A 47 -8.73 3.93 -4.31
N TRP A 48 -8.09 4.74 -3.48
CA TRP A 48 -7.11 5.72 -3.93
C TRP A 48 -5.89 5.69 -3.04
N ILE A 49 -4.76 6.05 -3.63
CA ILE A 49 -3.58 6.47 -2.88
C ILE A 49 -3.32 7.89 -3.33
N GLU A 50 -3.44 8.84 -2.41
CA GLU A 50 -3.05 10.23 -2.65
C GLU A 50 -1.70 10.47 -1.96
N VAL A 51 -0.78 11.06 -2.72
CA VAL A 51 0.53 11.49 -2.23
C VAL A 51 0.71 12.95 -2.59
N ASP A 52 0.86 13.80 -1.58
CA ASP A 52 1.17 15.22 -1.71
C ASP A 52 2.58 15.47 -1.15
N VAL A 53 3.53 15.77 -2.04
CA VAL A 53 4.90 16.14 -1.69
C VAL A 53 5.03 17.66 -1.83
N ARG A 54 5.23 18.32 -0.69
CA ARG A 54 5.41 19.78 -0.63
C ARG A 54 6.88 20.14 -0.69
N GLY A 55 7.22 21.17 -1.45
CA GLY A 55 8.60 21.62 -1.62
C GLY A 55 8.83 22.26 -2.98
N THR A 56 10.08 22.26 -3.44
CA THR A 56 10.46 22.80 -4.75
C THR A 56 11.42 21.85 -5.47
N PRO A 57 10.96 21.14 -6.52
CA PRO A 57 9.57 21.09 -6.98
C PRO A 57 8.67 20.36 -5.97
N GLY A 58 7.42 20.81 -5.86
CA GLY A 58 6.36 20.04 -5.23
C GLY A 58 5.71 19.10 -6.26
N SER A 59 5.02 18.06 -5.79
CA SER A 59 4.28 17.15 -6.67
C SER A 59 3.08 16.56 -5.95
N ARG A 60 1.97 16.38 -6.67
CA ARG A 60 0.79 15.66 -6.18
C ARG A 60 0.43 14.54 -7.14
N LEU A 61 0.15 13.37 -6.59
CA LEU A 61 -0.26 12.18 -7.33
C LEU A 61 -1.47 11.55 -6.67
N THR A 62 -2.50 11.27 -7.47
CA THR A 62 -3.64 10.46 -7.07
C THR A 62 -3.66 9.21 -7.95
N HIS A 63 -3.52 8.04 -7.33
CA HIS A 63 -3.63 6.75 -8.00
C HIS A 63 -4.97 6.13 -7.66
N GLU A 64 -5.92 6.22 -8.59
CA GLU A 64 -7.21 5.53 -8.51
C GLU A 64 -7.08 4.10 -9.02
N ILE A 65 -7.58 3.15 -8.23
CA ILE A 65 -7.49 1.73 -8.55
C ILE A 65 -8.86 1.27 -9.05
N TYR A 66 -8.93 0.90 -10.33
CA TYR A 66 -10.11 0.31 -10.96
C TYR A 66 -9.94 -1.21 -11.06
N ALA A 67 -10.88 -1.97 -10.51
CA ALA A 67 -10.94 -3.41 -10.71
C ALA A 67 -12.32 -4.00 -10.47
N ASP A 68 -12.62 -5.06 -11.22
CA ASP A 68 -13.90 -5.76 -11.16
C ASP A 68 -14.07 -6.57 -9.86
N GLU A 69 -12.96 -6.91 -9.19
CA GLU A 69 -12.97 -7.70 -7.96
C GLU A 69 -12.36 -6.94 -6.76
N LYS A 70 -12.97 -7.09 -5.58
CA LYS A 70 -12.46 -6.54 -4.29
C LYS A 70 -11.12 -7.13 -3.83
N VAL A 71 -10.48 -7.99 -4.65
CA VAL A 71 -9.27 -8.75 -4.31
C VAL A 71 -7.98 -7.96 -4.62
N VAL A 72 -8.06 -6.79 -5.26
CA VAL A 72 -6.87 -6.04 -5.74
C VAL A 72 -5.83 -5.82 -4.64
N LYS A 73 -6.25 -5.43 -3.43
CA LYS A 73 -5.31 -5.14 -2.35
C LYS A 73 -4.54 -6.40 -1.96
N THR A 74 -5.24 -7.49 -1.67
CA THR A 74 -4.64 -8.77 -1.29
C THR A 74 -3.77 -9.33 -2.41
N ARG A 75 -4.25 -9.30 -3.65
CA ARG A 75 -3.51 -9.77 -4.82
C ARG A 75 -2.26 -8.93 -5.07
N SER A 76 -2.34 -7.60 -4.97
CA SER A 76 -1.21 -6.70 -5.14
C SER A 76 -0.13 -6.95 -4.08
N THR A 77 -0.54 -7.06 -2.80
CA THR A 77 0.38 -7.38 -1.70
C THR A 77 1.08 -8.72 -1.93
N GLY A 78 0.33 -9.79 -2.21
CA GLY A 78 0.91 -11.12 -2.47
C GLY A 78 1.83 -11.12 -3.69
N THR A 79 1.42 -10.45 -4.78
CA THR A 79 2.23 -10.33 -6.00
C THR A 79 3.54 -9.60 -5.73
N LYS A 80 3.52 -8.51 -4.96
CA LYS A 80 4.73 -7.78 -4.57
C LYS A 80 5.65 -8.64 -3.69
N ALA A 81 5.09 -9.37 -2.73
CA ALA A 81 5.87 -10.25 -1.85
C ALA A 81 6.58 -11.36 -2.64
N VAL A 82 5.86 -12.08 -3.52
CA VAL A 82 6.43 -13.15 -4.35
C VAL A 82 7.50 -12.59 -5.30
N ASN A 83 7.23 -11.46 -5.96
CA ASN A 83 8.20 -10.85 -6.87
C ASN A 83 9.44 -10.29 -6.15
N ALA A 84 9.38 -10.05 -4.84
CA ALA A 84 10.53 -9.60 -4.05
C ALA A 84 11.50 -10.74 -3.70
N VAL A 85 11.04 -12.00 -3.69
CA VAL A 85 11.82 -13.17 -3.20
C VAL A 85 13.22 -13.26 -3.82
N PRO A 86 13.42 -13.17 -5.15
CA PRO A 86 14.76 -13.32 -5.72
C PRO A 86 15.72 -12.20 -5.26
N PHE A 87 15.21 -11.00 -5.03
CA PHE A 87 16.01 -9.87 -4.57
C PHE A 87 16.39 -10.02 -3.10
N VAL A 88 15.48 -10.56 -2.27
CA VAL A 88 15.76 -10.89 -0.87
C VAL A 88 16.83 -11.99 -0.80
N CYS A 89 16.71 -13.06 -1.58
CA CYS A 89 17.69 -14.14 -1.60
C CYS A 89 19.08 -13.70 -2.07
N ALA A 90 19.17 -12.66 -2.91
CA ALA A 90 20.43 -12.12 -3.41
C ALA A 90 21.04 -11.04 -2.49
N ALA A 91 20.31 -10.59 -1.48
CA ALA A 91 20.79 -9.57 -0.56
C ALA A 91 21.82 -10.12 0.43
N ALA A 92 22.66 -9.24 0.98
CA ALA A 92 23.54 -9.61 2.08
C ALA A 92 22.72 -10.03 3.32
N PRO A 93 23.22 -10.93 4.18
CA PRO A 93 22.53 -11.32 5.40
C PRO A 93 22.25 -10.12 6.32
N GLY A 94 21.05 -10.09 6.89
CA GLY A 94 20.63 -9.03 7.82
C GLY A 94 19.16 -8.65 7.65
N LEU A 95 18.72 -7.67 8.44
CA LEU A 95 17.40 -7.06 8.26
C LEU A 95 17.50 -6.00 7.16
N VAL A 96 16.82 -6.25 6.04
CA VAL A 96 16.75 -5.33 4.91
C VAL A 96 15.33 -4.77 4.76
N SER A 97 15.24 -3.51 4.35
CA SER A 97 13.98 -2.85 4.03
C SER A 97 13.72 -2.87 2.51
N PRO A 98 12.48 -2.60 2.07
CA PRO A 98 12.19 -2.46 0.64
C PRO A 98 13.00 -1.38 -0.09
N LEU A 99 13.57 -0.40 0.63
CA LEU A 99 14.41 0.65 0.04
C LEU A 99 15.85 0.19 -0.20
N ASP A 100 16.27 -0.90 0.44
CA ASP A 100 17.60 -1.48 0.29
C ASP A 100 17.67 -2.49 -0.88
N LEU A 101 16.52 -2.83 -1.46
CA LEU A 101 16.39 -3.79 -2.56
C LEU A 101 16.10 -3.07 -3.89
N PRO A 102 16.42 -3.69 -5.04
CA PRO A 102 15.98 -3.19 -6.33
C PRO A 102 14.45 -3.02 -6.39
N LEU A 103 13.98 -2.00 -7.12
CA LEU A 103 12.55 -1.74 -7.29
C LEU A 103 11.82 -3.02 -7.73
N PRO A 104 10.80 -3.48 -6.98
CA PRO A 104 10.09 -4.71 -7.31
C PRO A 104 9.49 -4.64 -8.71
N ARG A 105 9.71 -5.69 -9.49
CA ARG A 105 9.23 -5.83 -10.87
C ARG A 105 8.58 -7.19 -11.05
N MET A 106 7.67 -7.31 -12.01
CA MET A 106 7.12 -8.62 -12.35
C MET A 106 8.23 -9.55 -12.80
N LEU A 107 8.33 -10.72 -12.17
CA LEU A 107 9.18 -11.79 -12.65
C LEU A 107 8.66 -12.29 -13.99
N LYS A 108 9.59 -12.56 -14.91
CA LYS A 108 9.31 -13.22 -16.19
C LYS A 108 8.61 -14.56 -15.93
N PRO A 109 7.68 -15.01 -16.79
CA PRO A 109 7.00 -16.30 -16.61
C PRO A 109 7.94 -17.49 -16.39
N GLU A 110 9.09 -17.48 -17.06
CA GLU A 110 10.15 -18.49 -16.94
C GLU A 110 10.72 -18.59 -15.51
N ALA A 111 10.89 -17.45 -14.84
CA ALA A 111 11.41 -17.38 -13.47
C ALA A 111 10.36 -17.80 -12.41
N ARG A 112 9.10 -18.00 -12.79
CA ARG A 112 8.02 -18.50 -11.92
C ARG A 112 7.89 -20.01 -11.94
N ARG A 113 8.49 -20.69 -12.92
CA ARG A 113 8.65 -22.13 -12.90
C ARG A 113 9.78 -22.44 -11.94
N LEU A 114 9.45 -22.73 -10.69
CA LEU A 114 10.31 -23.60 -9.89
C LEU A 114 10.54 -24.84 -10.76
N LYS A 115 11.80 -25.15 -11.08
CA LYS A 115 12.11 -26.47 -11.65
C LYS A 115 11.50 -27.49 -10.68
N PRO A 116 10.57 -28.34 -11.13
CA PRO A 116 10.01 -29.36 -10.27
C PRO A 116 11.02 -30.50 -10.20
N ASP A 117 12.19 -30.31 -9.58
CA ASP A 117 13.21 -31.36 -9.60
C ASP A 117 13.95 -31.45 -8.25
N ALA A 118 13.70 -32.54 -7.52
CA ALA A 118 14.69 -33.52 -7.04
C ALA A 118 14.02 -34.52 -6.08
#